data_AF-A0A1F3TVC8-F1
#
_entry.id   AF-A0A1F3TVC8-F1
#
_cell.length_a   1.000
_cell.length_b   1.000
_cell.length_c   1.000
_cell.angle_alpha   90.00
_cell.angle_beta   90.00
_cell.angle_gamma   90.00
#
_symmetry.space_group_name_H-M   'P 1'
#
loop_
_entity.id
_entity.type
_entity.pdbx_description
1 polymer ?
#
loop_
_entity_poly.entity_id
_entity_poly.type
_entity_poly.pdbx_seq_one_letter_code
_entity_poly.pdbx_strand_id
1 'polypeptide(L)'
;MKSLLNFYLQGLFFSFCMVSLMGCQAQQEPSLTAFWNSYKAGKYLEKKNEESAKALFFKTLESNPDLPAMHSNLGVLFMLEEKNEESEKSLNQALRLAQIQKDSASEAIIRYNLGVLFGQQKKVSEALEQYQAALEINPTSVMVKHNIELLIQNNSGSKSGDQQQKEKNKDGQGQENQENQDNKEGQGDQDQKDKDKNKDNKDSEDEKDKKDQKQGYEPNAKYKPRPFQGEELSEGDVKKILGELKNQEQRIRANFEKKERKEKKNDKDW
;
A
#
# COMPACT_ATOMS: atom_id res chain seq x y z
N MET A 1 -6.58 54.31 41.18
CA MET A 1 -7.17 54.16 39.83
C MET A 1 -6.20 53.62 38.78
N LYS A 2 -4.95 54.09 38.65
CA LYS A 2 -3.99 53.59 37.64
C LYS A 2 -3.59 52.10 37.77
N SER A 3 -3.51 51.57 38.99
CA SER A 3 -3.14 50.17 39.23
C SER A 3 -4.25 49.16 38.87
N LEU A 4 -5.52 49.53 39.06
CA LEU A 4 -6.67 48.67 38.71
C LEU A 4 -6.87 48.57 37.19
N LEU A 5 -6.56 49.64 36.45
CA LEU A 5 -6.64 49.66 34.99
C LEU A 5 -5.56 48.77 34.34
N ASN A 6 -4.37 48.68 34.95
CA ASN A 6 -3.26 47.85 34.46
C ASN A 6 -3.53 46.35 34.67
N PHE A 7 -4.17 45.98 35.77
CA PHE A 7 -4.61 44.61 36.03
C PHE A 7 -5.68 44.15 35.02
N TYR A 8 -6.61 45.04 34.67
CA TYR A 8 -7.63 44.75 33.64
C TYR A 8 -7.02 44.62 32.23
N LEU A 9 -6.05 45.46 31.86
CA LEU A 9 -5.36 45.36 30.57
C LEU A 9 -4.52 44.07 30.46
N GLN A 10 -3.79 43.68 31.52
CA GLN A 10 -3.02 42.44 31.53
C GLN A 10 -3.93 41.19 31.53
N GLY A 11 -5.08 41.24 32.22
CA GLY A 11 -6.08 40.16 32.19
C GLY A 11 -6.74 39.98 30.82
N LEU A 12 -7.07 41.06 30.12
CA LEU A 12 -7.60 41.01 28.75
C LEU A 12 -6.57 40.48 27.75
N PHE A 13 -5.28 40.82 27.92
CA PHE A 13 -4.21 40.28 27.07
C PHE A 13 -3.98 38.77 27.29
N PHE A 14 -4.05 38.31 28.55
CA PHE A 14 -3.96 36.87 28.87
C PHE A 14 -5.18 36.08 28.40
N SER A 15 -6.38 36.66 28.47
CA SER A 15 -7.61 36.05 27.95
C SER A 15 -7.60 35.95 26.43
N PHE A 16 -6.98 36.91 25.72
CA PHE A 16 -6.83 36.86 24.27
C PHE A 16 -5.78 35.83 23.83
N CYS A 17 -4.67 35.70 24.57
CA CYS A 17 -3.65 34.67 24.32
C CYS A 17 -4.15 33.22 24.56
N MET A 18 -5.03 33.00 25.55
CA MET A 18 -5.60 31.66 25.79
C MET A 18 -6.57 31.21 24.70
N VAL A 19 -7.29 32.13 24.06
CA VAL A 19 -8.16 31.81 22.90
C VAL A 19 -7.33 31.53 21.65
N SER A 20 -6.15 32.15 21.49
CA SER A 20 -5.23 31.83 20.37
C SER A 20 -4.48 30.50 20.56
N LEU A 21 -4.35 30.00 21.79
CA LEU A 21 -3.73 28.69 22.08
C LEU A 21 -4.73 27.52 22.08
N MET A 22 -6.03 27.82 22.05
CA MET A 22 -7.09 26.85 21.75
C MET A 22 -7.37 26.70 20.25
N GLY A 23 -6.39 27.01 19.39
CA GLY A 23 -6.23 26.36 18.09
C GLY A 23 -5.85 24.89 18.29
N CYS A 24 -6.68 24.17 19.05
CA CYS A 24 -6.63 22.75 19.28
C CYS A 24 -6.53 22.09 17.90
N GLN A 25 -5.60 21.17 17.75
CA GLN A 25 -5.48 20.31 16.58
C GLN A 25 -6.73 19.45 16.49
N ALA A 26 -7.85 20.04 16.06
CA ALA A 26 -9.01 19.31 15.63
C ALA A 26 -8.54 18.54 14.40
N GLN A 27 -8.36 17.23 14.54
CA GLN A 27 -8.46 16.34 13.39
C GLN A 27 -9.78 16.70 12.72
N GLN A 28 -9.71 17.40 11.59
CA GLN A 28 -10.89 17.71 10.81
C GLN A 28 -11.37 16.38 10.25
N GLU A 29 -12.31 15.76 10.95
CA GLU A 29 -13.07 14.65 10.40
C GLU A 29 -13.69 15.12 9.08
N PRO A 30 -13.54 14.36 7.99
CA PRO A 30 -14.14 14.72 6.72
C PRO A 30 -15.63 15.00 6.92
N SER A 31 -16.11 16.13 6.41
CA SER A 31 -17.55 16.41 6.46
C SER A 31 -18.33 15.24 5.84
N LEU A 32 -19.57 15.02 6.29
CA LEU A 32 -20.43 13.96 5.74
C LEU A 32 -20.50 14.04 4.20
N THR A 33 -20.56 15.26 3.67
CA THR A 33 -20.50 15.55 2.23
C THR A 33 -19.20 15.06 1.59
N ALA A 34 -18.04 15.32 2.21
CA ALA A 34 -16.76 14.82 1.72
C ALA A 34 -16.72 13.30 1.72
N PHE A 35 -17.16 12.65 2.80
CA PHE A 35 -17.24 11.19 2.85
C PHE A 35 -18.08 10.61 1.70
N TRP A 36 -19.31 11.11 1.49
CA TRP A 36 -20.18 10.64 0.41
C TRP A 36 -19.63 10.94 -0.98
N ASN A 37 -19.01 12.10 -1.18
CA ASN A 37 -18.38 12.43 -2.45
C ASN A 37 -17.18 11.51 -2.73
N SER A 38 -16.34 11.24 -1.73
CA SER A 38 -15.22 10.30 -1.86
C SER A 38 -15.71 8.89 -2.18
N TYR A 39 -16.74 8.41 -1.50
CA TYR A 39 -17.38 7.12 -1.78
C TYR A 39 -17.92 7.06 -3.21
N LYS A 40 -18.67 8.09 -3.63
CA LYS A 40 -19.23 8.18 -4.97
C LYS A 40 -18.14 8.27 -6.05
N ALA A 41 -17.06 8.98 -5.79
CA ALA A 41 -15.90 9.05 -6.67
C ALA A 41 -15.25 7.67 -6.84
N GLY A 42 -15.11 6.89 -5.75
CA GLY A 42 -14.68 5.49 -5.82
C GLY A 42 -15.57 4.64 -6.75
N LYS A 43 -16.89 4.82 -6.70
CA LYS A 43 -17.83 4.15 -7.62
C LYS A 43 -17.69 4.58 -9.08
N TYR A 44 -17.25 5.81 -9.34
CA TYR A 44 -16.93 6.23 -10.69
C TYR A 44 -15.61 5.63 -11.19
N LEU A 45 -14.59 5.51 -10.32
CA LEU A 45 -13.33 4.84 -10.66
C LEU A 45 -13.55 3.35 -10.98
N GLU A 46 -14.40 2.64 -10.22
CA GLU A 46 -14.80 1.26 -10.53
C GLU A 46 -15.41 1.12 -11.93
N LYS A 47 -16.10 2.18 -12.40
CA LYS A 47 -16.71 2.26 -13.74
C LYS A 47 -15.79 2.87 -14.80
N LYS A 48 -14.51 3.10 -14.48
CA LYS A 48 -13.53 3.79 -15.34
C LYS A 48 -13.98 5.18 -15.81
N ASN A 49 -14.84 5.84 -15.02
CA ASN A 49 -15.28 7.20 -15.28
C ASN A 49 -14.42 8.17 -14.47
N GLU A 50 -13.18 8.33 -14.91
CA GLU A 50 -12.14 9.11 -14.22
C GLU A 50 -12.51 10.59 -14.12
N GLU A 51 -13.13 11.15 -15.15
CA GLU A 51 -13.59 12.54 -15.18
C GLU A 51 -14.62 12.85 -14.10
N SER A 52 -15.62 11.98 -13.92
CA SER A 52 -16.62 12.17 -12.87
C SER A 52 -16.03 12.00 -11.47
N ALA A 53 -15.07 11.09 -11.30
CA ALA A 53 -14.35 10.93 -10.04
C ALA A 53 -13.52 12.18 -9.71
N LYS A 54 -12.76 12.69 -10.69
CA LYS A 54 -11.94 13.89 -10.57
C LYS A 54 -12.77 15.12 -10.19
N ALA A 55 -13.91 15.32 -10.86
CA ALA A 55 -14.84 16.40 -10.56
C ALA A 55 -15.34 16.36 -9.11
N LEU A 56 -15.66 15.16 -8.59
CA LEU A 56 -16.06 15.00 -7.19
C LEU A 56 -14.93 15.26 -6.20
N PHE A 57 -13.69 14.87 -6.52
CA PHE A 57 -12.54 15.18 -5.68
C PHE A 57 -12.29 16.69 -5.62
N PHE A 58 -12.32 17.40 -6.74
CA PHE A 58 -12.23 18.86 -6.75
C PHE A 58 -13.35 19.52 -5.95
N LYS A 59 -14.61 19.11 -6.18
CA LYS A 59 -15.75 19.62 -5.42
C LYS A 59 -15.61 19.38 -3.91
N THR A 60 -15.01 18.26 -3.53
CA THR A 60 -14.77 17.95 -2.10
C THR A 60 -13.74 18.90 -1.52
N LEU A 61 -12.66 19.16 -2.26
CA LEU A 61 -11.58 20.06 -1.87
C LEU A 61 -12.00 21.54 -1.81
N GLU A 62 -13.05 21.96 -2.52
CA GLU A 62 -13.62 23.31 -2.39
C GLU A 62 -14.10 23.59 -0.96
N SER A 63 -14.68 22.59 -0.30
CA SER A 63 -15.16 22.71 1.08
C SER A 63 -14.14 22.25 2.13
N ASN A 64 -13.35 21.23 1.81
CA ASN A 64 -12.41 20.59 2.72
C ASN A 64 -11.03 20.47 2.03
N PRO A 65 -10.23 21.55 2.00
CA PRO A 65 -8.99 21.59 1.21
C PRO A 65 -7.88 20.70 1.77
N ASP A 66 -7.95 20.37 3.06
CA ASP A 66 -6.88 19.69 3.80
C ASP A 66 -7.13 18.18 3.93
N LEU A 67 -7.58 17.52 2.86
CA LEU A 67 -7.81 16.07 2.85
C LEU A 67 -6.69 15.34 2.07
N PRO A 68 -5.76 14.64 2.76
CA PRO A 68 -4.66 13.93 2.10
C PRO A 68 -5.15 12.94 1.04
N ALA A 69 -6.21 12.19 1.35
CA ALA A 69 -6.78 11.19 0.45
C ALA A 69 -7.28 11.80 -0.87
N MET A 70 -7.85 13.01 -0.85
CA MET A 70 -8.37 13.66 -2.07
C MET A 70 -7.24 14.10 -2.98
N HIS A 71 -6.19 14.72 -2.42
CA HIS A 71 -4.99 15.08 -3.17
C HIS A 71 -4.26 13.83 -3.69
N SER A 72 -4.22 12.74 -2.92
CA SER A 72 -3.58 11.49 -3.35
C SER A 72 -4.33 10.87 -4.54
N ASN A 73 -5.66 10.79 -4.47
CA ASN A 73 -6.47 10.25 -5.56
C ASN A 73 -6.40 11.11 -6.82
N LEU A 74 -6.35 12.45 -6.68
CA LEU A 74 -6.09 13.33 -7.82
C LEU A 74 -4.71 13.07 -8.43
N GLY A 75 -3.69 12.86 -7.60
CA GLY A 75 -2.36 12.46 -8.07
C GLY A 75 -2.38 11.19 -8.91
N VAL A 76 -3.06 10.14 -8.43
CA VAL A 76 -3.22 8.88 -9.18
C VAL A 76 -3.96 9.12 -10.50
N LEU A 77 -5.03 9.93 -10.51
CA LEU A 77 -5.74 10.27 -11.74
C LEU A 77 -4.86 11.03 -12.74
N PHE A 78 -4.07 11.99 -12.28
CA PHE A 78 -3.11 12.69 -13.14
C PHE A 78 -2.02 11.78 -13.69
N MET A 79 -1.60 10.79 -12.89
CA MET A 79 -0.67 9.75 -13.35
C MET A 79 -1.25 8.91 -14.49
N LEU A 80 -2.54 8.56 -14.41
CA LEU A 80 -3.25 7.85 -15.50
C LEU A 80 -3.38 8.71 -16.77
N GLU A 81 -3.45 10.03 -16.62
CA GLU A 81 -3.46 10.99 -17.73
C GLU A 81 -2.06 11.35 -18.27
N GLU A 82 -1.00 10.73 -17.75
CA GLU A 82 0.40 11.06 -18.06
C GLU A 82 0.80 12.52 -17.71
N LYS A 83 0.00 13.19 -16.89
CA LYS A 83 0.25 14.54 -16.35
C LYS A 83 1.16 14.47 -15.13
N ASN A 84 2.43 14.18 -15.42
CA ASN A 84 3.45 13.87 -14.43
C ASN A 84 3.68 15.00 -13.41
N GLU A 85 3.68 16.26 -13.86
CA GLU A 85 3.92 17.42 -12.98
C GLU A 85 2.76 17.65 -12.02
N GLU A 86 1.52 17.58 -12.52
CA GLU A 86 0.30 17.71 -11.72
C GLU A 86 0.14 16.55 -10.75
N SER A 87 0.52 15.34 -11.17
CA SER A 87 0.56 14.16 -10.31
C SER A 87 1.52 14.36 -9.15
N GLU A 88 2.78 14.72 -9.44
CA GLU A 88 3.81 14.95 -8.43
C GLU A 88 3.40 16.05 -7.45
N LYS A 89 2.86 17.17 -7.96
CA LYS A 89 2.36 18.26 -7.13
C LYS A 89 1.24 17.82 -6.19
N SER A 90 0.28 17.06 -6.71
CA SER A 90 -0.87 16.58 -5.92
C SER A 90 -0.44 15.56 -4.86
N LEU A 91 0.44 14.62 -5.21
CA LEU A 91 0.97 13.64 -4.27
C LEU A 91 1.84 14.28 -3.18
N ASN A 92 2.68 15.27 -3.52
CA ASN A 92 3.47 16.00 -2.53
C ASN A 92 2.60 16.83 -1.57
N GLN A 93 1.52 17.44 -2.07
CA GLN A 93 0.55 18.11 -1.21
C GLN A 93 -0.15 17.11 -0.27
N ALA A 94 -0.56 15.95 -0.79
CA ALA A 94 -1.13 14.88 0.01
C ALA A 94 -0.16 14.44 1.12
N LEU A 95 1.11 14.24 0.79
CA LEU A 95 2.15 13.80 1.72
C LEU A 95 2.34 14.82 2.85
N ARG A 96 2.44 16.11 2.51
CA ARG A 96 2.54 17.20 3.48
C ARG A 96 1.35 17.18 4.45
N LEU A 97 0.13 17.07 3.93
CA LEU A 97 -1.09 17.05 4.75
C LEU A 97 -1.13 15.82 5.67
N ALA A 98 -0.79 14.63 5.16
CA ALA A 98 -0.75 13.41 5.96
C ALA A 98 0.24 13.52 7.13
N GLN A 99 1.41 14.12 6.89
CA GLN A 99 2.42 14.36 7.92
C GLN A 99 1.95 15.37 8.98
N ILE A 100 1.32 16.46 8.56
CA ILE A 100 0.72 17.46 9.47
C ILE A 100 -0.34 16.80 10.36
N GLN A 101 -1.16 15.93 9.77
CA GLN A 101 -2.23 15.20 10.46
C GLN A 101 -1.74 13.98 11.25
N LYS A 102 -0.45 13.62 11.12
CA LYS A 102 0.15 12.41 11.69
C LYS A 102 -0.60 11.14 11.26
N ASP A 103 -1.14 11.14 10.05
CA ASP A 103 -1.79 9.99 9.44
C ASP A 103 -0.75 9.12 8.74
N SER A 104 -0.11 8.24 9.50
CA SER A 104 0.90 7.32 8.98
C SER A 104 0.33 6.34 7.95
N ALA A 105 -0.96 5.99 8.04
CA ALA A 105 -1.57 5.07 7.07
C ALA A 105 -1.67 5.72 5.69
N SER A 106 -2.19 6.96 5.63
CA SER A 106 -2.19 7.74 4.39
C SER A 106 -0.78 8.04 3.91
N GLU A 107 0.15 8.40 4.81
CA GLU A 107 1.55 8.67 4.44
C GLU A 107 2.18 7.47 3.71
N ALA A 108 2.00 6.25 4.22
CA ALA A 108 2.53 5.04 3.58
C ALA A 108 1.97 4.83 2.17
N ILE A 109 0.65 5.03 1.98
CA ILE A 109 -0.02 4.89 0.68
C ILE A 109 0.45 5.97 -0.31
N ILE A 110 0.60 7.21 0.16
CA ILE A 110 1.03 8.33 -0.69
C ILE A 110 2.49 8.14 -1.13
N ARG A 111 3.37 7.69 -0.23
CA ARG A 111 4.75 7.35 -0.58
C ARG A 111 4.83 6.20 -1.57
N TYR A 112 3.99 5.19 -1.42
CA TYR A 112 3.84 4.16 -2.44
C TYR A 112 3.46 4.76 -3.81
N ASN A 113 2.47 5.64 -3.88
CA ASN A 113 2.05 6.28 -5.13
C ASN A 113 3.15 7.17 -5.75
N LEU A 114 3.92 7.90 -4.95
CA LEU A 114 5.11 8.63 -5.42
C LEU A 114 6.17 7.69 -5.98
N GLY A 115 6.37 6.53 -5.35
CA GLY A 115 7.26 5.48 -5.86
C GLY A 115 6.83 4.97 -7.23
N VAL A 116 5.53 4.76 -7.44
CA VAL A 116 4.96 4.36 -8.74
C VAL A 116 5.20 5.46 -9.78
N LEU A 117 4.90 6.72 -9.46
CA LEU A 117 5.11 7.87 -10.35
C LEU A 117 6.57 7.98 -10.78
N PHE A 118 7.51 7.94 -9.84
CA PHE A 118 8.94 8.01 -10.17
C PHE A 118 9.41 6.81 -10.96
N GLY A 119 8.86 5.62 -10.70
CA GLY A 119 9.13 4.42 -11.50
C GLY A 119 8.70 4.58 -12.96
N GLN A 120 7.51 5.14 -13.21
CA GLN A 120 7.03 5.46 -14.57
C GLN A 120 7.93 6.49 -15.28
N GLN A 121 8.48 7.44 -14.52
CA GLN A 121 9.44 8.43 -15.02
C GLN A 121 10.87 7.87 -15.16
N LYS A 122 11.08 6.57 -14.89
CA LYS A 122 12.40 5.90 -14.87
C LYS A 122 13.39 6.51 -13.85
N LYS A 123 12.88 7.24 -12.87
CA LYS A 123 13.62 7.78 -11.72
C LYS A 123 13.73 6.70 -10.64
N VAL A 124 14.54 5.69 -10.93
CA VAL A 124 14.63 4.45 -10.13
C VAL A 124 15.08 4.73 -8.69
N SER A 125 16.02 5.67 -8.54
CA SER A 125 16.59 6.03 -7.24
C SER A 125 15.52 6.66 -6.33
N GLU A 126 14.77 7.63 -6.86
CA GLU A 126 13.69 8.32 -6.18
C GLU A 126 12.50 7.38 -5.90
N ALA A 127 12.19 6.48 -6.84
CA ALA A 127 11.16 5.47 -6.64
C ALA A 127 11.47 4.54 -5.47
N LEU A 128 12.71 4.03 -5.40
CA LEU A 128 13.17 3.20 -4.30
C LEU A 128 13.13 3.94 -2.96
N GLU A 129 13.55 5.21 -2.93
CA GLU A 129 13.47 6.03 -1.70
C GLU A 129 12.03 6.10 -1.16
N GLN A 130 11.05 6.36 -2.03
CA GLN A 130 9.66 6.47 -1.60
C GLN A 130 9.08 5.12 -1.18
N TYR A 131 9.38 4.04 -1.89
CA TYR A 131 8.95 2.70 -1.50
C TYR A 131 9.57 2.27 -0.16
N GLN A 132 10.83 2.61 0.08
CA GLN A 132 11.50 2.32 1.34
C GLN A 132 10.85 3.07 2.50
N ALA A 133 10.57 4.36 2.33
CA ALA A 133 9.86 5.14 3.33
C ALA A 133 8.42 4.60 3.57
N ALA A 134 7.75 4.07 2.54
CA ALA A 134 6.47 3.37 2.71
C ALA A 134 6.60 2.07 3.52
N LEU A 135 7.66 1.28 3.30
CA LEU A 135 7.95 0.05 4.07
C LEU A 135 8.41 0.33 5.51
N GLU A 136 9.03 1.48 5.79
CA GLU A 136 9.35 1.89 7.16
C GLU A 136 8.07 2.07 8.00
N ILE A 137 6.99 2.53 7.37
CA ILE A 137 5.68 2.73 8.02
C ILE A 137 4.84 1.44 8.00
N ASN A 138 4.79 0.75 6.86
CA ASN A 138 4.10 -0.54 6.71
C ASN A 138 5.04 -1.63 6.15
N PRO A 139 5.83 -2.29 7.02
CA PRO A 139 6.79 -3.32 6.64
C PRO A 139 6.17 -4.58 6.01
N THR A 140 4.86 -4.77 6.23
CA THR A 140 4.09 -5.92 5.73
C THR A 140 3.47 -5.69 4.36
N SER A 141 3.64 -4.52 3.76
CA SER A 141 3.02 -4.20 2.46
C SER A 141 3.59 -5.06 1.32
N VAL A 142 2.83 -6.10 0.94
CA VAL A 142 3.15 -6.95 -0.22
C VAL A 142 3.15 -6.14 -1.51
N MET A 143 2.21 -5.20 -1.64
CA MET A 143 2.09 -4.31 -2.79
C MET A 143 3.36 -3.49 -3.03
N VAL A 144 3.94 -2.91 -1.98
CA VAL A 144 5.17 -2.11 -2.11
C VAL A 144 6.35 -3.01 -2.49
N LYS A 145 6.50 -4.17 -1.85
CA LYS A 145 7.58 -5.12 -2.16
C LYS A 145 7.51 -5.60 -3.62
N HIS A 146 6.32 -5.97 -4.08
CA HIS A 146 6.11 -6.39 -5.46
C HIS A 146 6.47 -5.29 -6.46
N ASN A 147 6.12 -4.03 -6.19
CA ASN A 147 6.48 -2.93 -7.08
C ASN A 147 7.99 -2.61 -7.07
N ILE A 148 8.69 -2.81 -5.95
CA ILE A 148 10.16 -2.76 -5.92
C ILE A 148 10.74 -3.85 -6.83
N GLU A 149 10.22 -5.09 -6.74
CA GLU A 149 10.68 -6.19 -7.61
C GLU A 149 10.47 -5.87 -9.09
N LEU A 150 9.28 -5.38 -9.47
CA LEU A 150 8.97 -4.98 -10.85
C LEU A 150 9.87 -3.84 -11.33
N LEU A 151 10.04 -2.80 -10.52
CA LEU A 151 10.93 -1.67 -10.83
C LEU A 151 12.34 -2.16 -11.12
N ILE A 152 12.85 -3.06 -10.28
CA ILE A 152 14.19 -3.62 -10.41
C ILE A 152 14.31 -4.53 -11.64
N GLN A 153 13.35 -5.42 -11.87
CA GLN A 153 13.35 -6.31 -13.04
C GLN A 153 13.33 -5.52 -14.35
N ASN A 154 12.50 -4.46 -14.43
CA ASN A 154 12.43 -3.60 -15.60
C ASN A 154 13.74 -2.83 -15.82
N ASN A 155 14.46 -2.46 -14.75
CA ASN A 155 15.73 -1.76 -14.85
C ASN A 155 16.93 -2.70 -15.13
N SER A 156 16.90 -3.93 -14.60
CA SER A 156 17.90 -4.98 -14.87
C SER A 156 17.69 -5.68 -16.23
N GLY A 157 16.46 -5.62 -16.74
CA GLY A 157 16.00 -6.25 -17.98
C GLY A 157 16.63 -5.71 -19.27
N SER A 158 17.41 -4.63 -19.20
CA SER A 158 18.28 -4.25 -20.32
C SER A 158 19.41 -5.26 -20.59
N LYS A 159 19.69 -6.25 -19.71
CA LYS A 159 20.74 -7.29 -19.96
C LYS A 159 20.54 -8.73 -19.41
N SER A 160 19.39 -9.15 -18.88
CA SER A 160 19.30 -10.46 -18.17
C SER A 160 18.23 -11.44 -18.67
N GLY A 161 18.17 -11.68 -19.99
CA GLY A 161 17.24 -12.64 -20.59
C GLY A 161 17.58 -14.13 -20.43
N ASP A 162 18.70 -14.53 -19.82
CA ASP A 162 19.25 -15.88 -20.07
C ASP A 162 19.54 -16.79 -18.85
N GLN A 163 19.20 -16.41 -17.61
CA GLN A 163 19.69 -17.20 -16.46
C GLN A 163 18.66 -17.72 -15.44
N GLN A 164 17.37 -17.37 -15.51
CA GLN A 164 16.41 -17.85 -14.50
C GLN A 164 15.73 -19.20 -14.76
N GLN A 165 16.08 -19.93 -15.83
CA GLN A 165 15.52 -21.28 -16.09
C GLN A 165 16.43 -22.47 -15.73
N LYS A 166 17.67 -22.26 -15.25
CA LYS A 166 18.61 -23.40 -15.04
C LYS A 166 18.71 -23.96 -13.61
N GLU A 167 18.04 -23.40 -12.61
CA GLU A 167 18.15 -23.90 -11.22
C GLU A 167 16.99 -24.79 -10.72
N LYS A 168 15.99 -25.13 -11.57
CA LYS A 168 14.92 -26.07 -11.18
C LYS A 168 15.07 -27.51 -11.66
N ASN A 169 16.09 -27.83 -12.46
CA ASN A 169 16.29 -29.18 -13.01
C ASN A 169 17.65 -29.77 -12.60
N LYS A 170 17.94 -29.87 -11.31
CA LYS A 170 19.12 -30.62 -10.83
C LYS A 170 18.96 -31.35 -9.50
N ASP A 171 17.74 -31.75 -9.13
CA ASP A 171 17.53 -32.75 -8.09
C ASP A 171 16.32 -33.62 -8.45
N GLY A 172 16.57 -34.79 -9.06
CA GLY A 172 15.51 -35.76 -9.34
C GLY A 172 15.79 -36.70 -10.50
N GLN A 173 16.40 -37.84 -10.17
CA GLN A 173 16.26 -39.15 -10.83
C GLN A 173 17.14 -39.43 -12.06
N GLY A 174 18.27 -40.09 -11.77
CA GLY A 174 18.80 -41.15 -12.61
C GLY A 174 18.38 -42.52 -12.07
N GLN A 175 18.16 -43.44 -13.02
CA GLN A 175 18.03 -44.91 -12.91
C GLN A 175 16.71 -45.45 -12.34
N GLU A 176 15.98 -46.40 -12.96
CA GLU A 176 16.30 -47.31 -14.06
C GLU A 176 15.00 -47.93 -14.64
N ASN A 177 15.11 -48.43 -15.87
CA ASN A 177 14.10 -49.08 -16.72
C ASN A 177 13.58 -50.43 -16.16
N GLN A 178 12.35 -50.82 -16.53
CA GLN A 178 12.09 -51.94 -17.46
C GLN A 178 10.59 -52.22 -17.68
N GLU A 179 10.22 -52.20 -18.97
CA GLU A 179 9.30 -53.08 -19.72
C GLU A 179 8.11 -53.74 -18.99
N ASN A 180 6.88 -53.49 -19.49
CA ASN A 180 6.23 -54.50 -20.33
C ASN A 180 4.98 -54.03 -21.09
N GLN A 181 4.74 -54.77 -22.16
CA GLN A 181 3.90 -54.60 -23.34
C GLN A 181 2.38 -54.79 -23.19
N ASP A 182 1.69 -54.27 -24.21
CA ASP A 182 0.45 -54.75 -24.86
C ASP A 182 -0.88 -54.81 -24.08
N ASN A 183 -1.86 -53.98 -24.49
CA ASN A 183 -2.88 -54.44 -25.45
C ASN A 183 -3.89 -53.35 -25.87
N LYS A 184 -4.42 -53.57 -27.08
CA LYS A 184 -5.31 -52.75 -27.90
C LYS A 184 -6.80 -52.90 -27.56
N GLU A 185 -7.57 -51.96 -28.15
CA GLU A 185 -8.99 -52.04 -28.57
C GLU A 185 -10.07 -51.92 -27.47
N GLY A 186 -11.16 -51.15 -27.61
CA GLY A 186 -11.69 -50.38 -28.73
C GLY A 186 -12.92 -49.54 -28.35
N GLN A 187 -13.19 -48.53 -29.20
CA GLN A 187 -14.45 -47.86 -29.62
C GLN A 187 -15.70 -47.78 -28.72
N GLY A 188 -16.33 -46.60 -28.70
CA GLY A 188 -17.75 -46.41 -28.41
C GLY A 188 -18.15 -44.94 -28.17
N ASP A 189 -19.22 -44.48 -28.81
CA ASP A 189 -19.55 -43.10 -29.16
C ASP A 189 -20.12 -42.14 -28.09
N GLN A 190 -19.94 -40.85 -28.41
CA GLN A 190 -20.79 -39.64 -28.28
C GLN A 190 -22.04 -39.69 -27.37
N ASP A 191 -22.19 -38.69 -26.48
CA ASP A 191 -23.17 -37.61 -26.73
C ASP A 191 -23.13 -36.48 -25.68
N GLN A 192 -23.34 -35.25 -26.16
CA GLN A 192 -23.54 -34.02 -25.40
C GLN A 192 -24.97 -33.95 -24.83
N LYS A 193 -25.14 -33.36 -23.64
CA LYS A 193 -26.07 -32.24 -23.37
C LYS A 193 -26.14 -31.88 -21.88
N ASP A 194 -25.65 -30.69 -21.58
CA ASP A 194 -26.40 -29.57 -21.01
C ASP A 194 -27.66 -29.83 -20.17
N LYS A 195 -27.62 -29.17 -19.00
CA LYS A 195 -28.66 -28.37 -18.31
C LYS A 195 -29.23 -28.88 -16.99
N ASP A 196 -29.17 -27.91 -16.08
CA ASP A 196 -30.10 -27.62 -14.99
C ASP A 196 -30.23 -28.64 -13.87
N LYS A 197 -29.76 -28.20 -12.69
CA LYS A 197 -30.70 -27.89 -11.60
C LYS A 197 -30.06 -26.98 -10.56
N ASN A 198 -30.60 -25.77 -10.54
CA ASN A 198 -30.91 -24.99 -9.35
C ASN A 198 -31.09 -25.87 -8.11
N LYS A 199 -30.40 -25.54 -7.02
CA LYS A 199 -30.94 -25.75 -5.68
C LYS A 199 -30.27 -24.83 -4.68
N ASP A 200 -31.15 -24.09 -4.03
CA ASP A 200 -30.97 -23.26 -2.86
C ASP A 200 -29.94 -23.82 -1.87
N ASN A 201 -29.08 -22.95 -1.36
CA ASN A 201 -28.69 -23.02 0.04
C ASN A 201 -28.60 -21.60 0.61
N LYS A 202 -29.53 -21.34 1.54
CA LYS A 202 -29.39 -20.33 2.59
C LYS A 202 -28.35 -20.85 3.56
N ASP A 203 -27.26 -20.11 3.73
CA ASP A 203 -26.41 -20.07 4.92
C ASP A 203 -25.92 -18.61 4.96
N SER A 204 -26.31 -17.72 5.89
CA SER A 204 -26.21 -17.77 7.35
C SER A 204 -24.77 -17.96 7.85
N GLU A 205 -23.87 -17.02 7.55
CA GLU A 205 -22.63 -16.83 8.32
C GLU A 205 -22.41 -15.31 8.47
N ASP A 206 -22.89 -14.73 9.57
CA ASP A 206 -22.17 -14.51 10.83
C ASP A 206 -21.27 -13.28 10.79
N GLU A 207 -21.78 -12.24 11.45
CA GLU A 207 -21.05 -11.06 11.92
C GLU A 207 -19.83 -11.49 12.75
N LYS A 208 -18.62 -11.34 12.18
CA LYS A 208 -17.39 -11.11 12.93
C LYS A 208 -16.56 -9.98 12.33
N ASP A 209 -17.22 -8.91 11.93
CA ASP A 209 -16.57 -7.61 11.74
C ASP A 209 -16.47 -6.91 13.09
N LYS A 210 -15.34 -7.11 13.80
CA LYS A 210 -14.73 -6.17 14.76
C LYS A 210 -13.57 -6.85 15.50
N LYS A 211 -12.35 -6.62 15.00
CA LYS A 211 -11.10 -6.35 15.76
C LYS A 211 -9.91 -6.80 14.90
N ASP A 212 -9.40 -5.92 14.05
CA ASP A 212 -8.02 -6.03 13.56
C ASP A 212 -7.40 -4.66 13.33
N GLN A 213 -7.71 -3.72 14.22
CA GLN A 213 -6.93 -2.50 14.35
C GLN A 213 -6.00 -2.60 15.55
N LYS A 214 -4.71 -2.43 15.26
CA LYS A 214 -3.57 -2.18 16.16
C LYS A 214 -2.95 -3.40 16.85
N GLN A 215 -2.12 -4.14 16.13
CA GLN A 215 -0.99 -4.85 16.76
C GLN A 215 0.29 -4.58 15.98
N GLY A 216 1.07 -3.61 16.48
CA GLY A 216 2.27 -3.08 15.87
C GLY A 216 3.41 -4.09 15.80
N TYR A 217 4.02 -4.16 14.63
CA TYR A 217 5.41 -4.56 14.47
C TYR A 217 6.30 -3.44 15.04
N GLU A 218 7.23 -3.76 15.93
CA GLU A 218 8.28 -2.81 16.33
C GLU A 218 9.39 -2.82 15.27
N PRO A 219 9.56 -1.72 14.50
CA PRO A 219 10.65 -1.64 13.55
C PRO A 219 11.97 -1.58 14.30
N ASN A 220 12.94 -2.37 13.85
CA ASN A 220 14.32 -2.17 14.27
C ASN A 220 14.76 -0.78 13.79
N ALA A 221 15.04 0.14 14.73
CA ALA A 221 15.37 1.55 14.52
C ALA A 221 16.65 1.83 13.68
N LYS A 222 17.23 0.80 13.04
CA LYS A 222 18.44 0.87 12.23
C LYS A 222 18.24 0.56 10.75
N TYR A 223 17.02 0.30 10.29
CA TYR A 223 16.78 0.10 8.86
C TYR A 223 16.79 1.45 8.13
N LYS A 224 17.88 1.71 7.40
CA LYS A 224 17.98 2.78 6.41
C LYS A 224 18.55 2.16 5.14
N PRO A 225 17.72 1.79 4.17
CA PRO A 225 18.21 1.32 2.89
C PRO A 225 19.04 2.42 2.21
N ARG A 226 20.12 2.03 1.53
CA ARG A 226 21.04 3.01 0.93
C ARG A 226 20.34 3.72 -0.24
N PRO A 227 20.51 5.04 -0.38
CA PRO A 227 20.15 5.71 -1.63
C PRO A 227 20.98 5.08 -2.74
N PHE A 228 20.34 4.49 -3.73
CA PHE A 228 21.01 4.13 -4.97
C PHE A 228 21.12 5.42 -5.79
N GLN A 229 22.28 5.69 -6.38
CA GLN A 229 22.50 6.86 -7.23
C GLN A 229 22.94 6.33 -8.59
N GLY A 230 22.16 6.61 -9.63
CA GLY A 230 22.44 6.19 -11.00
C GLY A 230 21.16 5.87 -11.78
N GLU A 231 21.21 6.01 -13.10
CA GLU A 231 20.12 5.62 -14.00
C GLU A 231 19.89 4.10 -13.98
N GLU A 232 20.94 3.31 -13.75
CA GLU A 232 20.90 1.84 -13.74
C GLU A 232 21.38 1.25 -12.41
N LEU A 233 20.68 0.22 -11.93
CA LEU A 233 21.09 -0.57 -10.76
C LEU A 233 22.08 -1.66 -11.20
N SER A 234 23.22 -1.80 -10.51
CA SER A 234 24.13 -2.92 -10.77
C SER A 234 23.49 -4.26 -10.37
N GLU A 235 23.86 -5.36 -11.02
CA GLU A 235 23.40 -6.71 -10.66
C GLU A 235 23.65 -7.04 -9.17
N GLY A 236 24.76 -6.53 -8.62
CA GLY A 236 25.10 -6.67 -7.21
C GLY A 236 24.15 -5.91 -6.28
N ASP A 237 23.62 -4.76 -6.70
CA ASP A 237 22.66 -3.97 -5.94
C ASP A 237 21.28 -4.61 -5.97
N VAL A 238 20.85 -5.08 -7.14
CA VAL A 238 19.64 -5.88 -7.35
C VAL A 238 19.59 -7.06 -6.39
N LYS A 239 20.65 -7.88 -6.39
CA LYS A 239 20.74 -9.07 -5.52
C LYS A 239 20.66 -8.71 -4.04
N LYS A 240 21.25 -7.59 -3.63
CA LYS A 240 21.18 -7.12 -2.23
C LYS A 240 19.77 -6.66 -1.87
N ILE A 241 19.11 -5.88 -2.71
CA ILE A 241 17.75 -5.39 -2.44
C ILE A 241 16.78 -6.57 -2.32
N LEU A 242 16.79 -7.49 -3.29
CA LEU A 242 15.92 -8.67 -3.27
C LEU A 242 16.22 -9.59 -2.08
N GLY A 243 17.51 -9.77 -1.75
CA GLY A 243 17.92 -10.50 -0.56
C GLY A 243 17.38 -9.89 0.73
N GLU A 244 17.41 -8.56 0.84
CA GLU A 244 16.88 -7.84 2.00
C GLU A 244 15.36 -7.96 2.11
N LEU A 245 14.62 -7.80 1.00
CA LEU A 245 13.16 -7.97 0.97
C LEU A 245 12.76 -9.38 1.43
N LYS A 246 13.44 -10.41 0.93
CA LYS A 246 13.23 -11.81 1.33
C LYS A 246 13.52 -12.02 2.81
N ASN A 247 14.61 -11.44 3.33
CA ASN A 247 14.96 -11.53 4.75
C ASN A 247 13.89 -10.86 5.64
N GLN A 248 13.37 -9.70 5.24
CA GLN A 248 12.29 -9.03 5.94
C GLN A 248 11.03 -9.90 5.99
N GLU A 249 10.63 -10.49 4.86
CA GLU A 249 9.47 -11.37 4.79
C GLU A 249 9.61 -12.59 5.72
N GLN A 250 10.78 -13.24 5.71
CA GLN A 250 11.05 -14.36 6.61
C GLN A 250 10.95 -13.98 8.08
N ARG A 251 11.46 -12.79 8.46
CA ARG A 251 11.36 -12.28 9.83
C ARG A 251 9.92 -11.99 10.23
N ILE A 252 9.16 -11.36 9.34
CA ILE A 252 7.74 -11.07 9.54
C ILE A 252 6.99 -12.39 9.77
N ARG A 253 7.17 -13.37 8.89
CA ARG A 253 6.55 -14.70 9.02
C ARG A 253 6.92 -15.39 10.33
N ALA A 254 8.19 -15.40 10.69
CA ALA A 254 8.65 -16.01 11.94
C ALA A 254 8.02 -15.35 13.18
N ASN A 255 7.80 -14.03 13.15
CA ASN A 255 7.13 -13.31 14.24
C ASN A 255 5.63 -13.63 14.30
N PHE A 256 4.95 -13.71 13.15
CA PHE A 256 3.55 -14.16 13.07
C PHE A 256 3.39 -15.57 13.65
N GLU A 257 4.22 -16.53 13.23
CA GLU A 257 4.16 -17.91 13.74
C GLU A 257 4.41 -17.98 15.25
N LYS A 258 5.36 -17.19 15.78
CA LYS A 258 5.63 -17.13 17.22
C LYS A 258 4.42 -16.59 17.98
N LYS A 259 3.72 -15.60 17.44
CA LYS A 259 2.54 -14.99 18.06
C LYS A 259 1.35 -15.95 18.05
N GLU A 260 1.06 -16.60 16.93
CA GLU A 260 0.02 -17.63 16.86
C GLU A 260 0.26 -18.77 17.85
N ARG A 261 1.51 -19.23 17.99
CA ARG A 261 1.84 -20.29 18.96
C ARG A 261 1.58 -19.85 20.40
N LYS A 262 1.77 -18.58 20.73
CA LYS A 262 1.47 -18.03 22.06
C LYS A 262 -0.03 -17.93 22.29
N GLU A 263 -0.79 -17.45 21.32
CA GLU A 263 -2.26 -17.36 21.41
C GLU A 263 -2.89 -18.74 21.58
N LYS A 264 -2.52 -19.72 20.72
CA LYS A 264 -2.98 -21.12 20.82
C LYS A 264 -2.61 -21.81 22.14
N LYS A 265 -1.56 -21.34 22.84
CA LYS A 265 -1.20 -21.87 24.16
C LYS A 265 -2.10 -21.28 25.24
N ASN A 266 -2.36 -19.98 25.18
CA ASN A 266 -3.25 -19.30 26.14
C ASN A 266 -4.70 -19.77 26.02
N ASP A 267 -5.16 -20.13 24.83
CA ASP A 267 -6.52 -20.66 24.59
C ASP A 267 -6.75 -22.10 25.12
N LYS A 268 -5.72 -22.76 25.67
CA LYS A 268 -5.82 -24.11 26.25
C LYS A 268 -5.72 -24.13 27.77
N ASP A 269 -5.50 -22.97 28.39
CA ASP A 269 -5.30 -22.80 29.84
C ASP A 269 -6.60 -22.32 30.57
N TRP A 270 -7.78 -22.49 29.97
CA TRP A 270 -9.11 -22.30 30.61
C TRP A 270 -9.88 -23.62 30.68
#